data_AF-A0A0W0R1K5-F1
#
_entry.id   AF-A0A0W0R1K5-F1
#
_cell.length_a   1.000
_cell.length_b   1.000
_cell.length_c   1.000
_cell.angle_alpha   90.00
_cell.angle_beta   90.00
_cell.angle_gamma   90.00
#
_symmetry.space_group_name_H-M   'P 1'
#
loop_
_entity.id
_entity.type
_entity.pdbx_description
1 polymer ?
#
loop_
_entity_poly.entity_id
_entity_poly.type
_entity_poly.pdbx_seq_one_letter_code
_entity_poly.pdbx_strand_id
1 'polypeptide(L)'
;MRVSYEDLIGAGAIIHSLTGDKTEEAITASKMFIDSQQQHFQNIYNLYSGIELIDWGFQNDINLASQYDISTSVPILQDGFLLN
;
A
#
# COMPACT_ATOMS: atom_id res chain seq x y z
N MET A 1 -1.05 -5.63 -19.01
CA MET A 1 -1.48 -5.58 -17.60
C MET A 1 -0.30 -5.05 -16.80
N ARG A 2 -0.48 -3.99 -16.01
CA ARG A 2 0.56 -3.48 -15.09
C ARG A 2 0.14 -3.90 -13.68
N VAL A 3 0.98 -4.66 -13.00
CA VAL A 3 0.79 -4.94 -11.58
C VAL A 3 1.28 -3.71 -10.83
N SER A 4 0.42 -3.13 -10.02
CA SER A 4 0.75 -2.01 -9.14
C SER A 4 1.56 -2.55 -7.96
N TYR A 5 2.79 -2.05 -7.78
CA TYR A 5 3.67 -2.50 -6.70
C TYR A 5 3.21 -1.91 -5.36
N GLU A 6 2.73 -0.67 -5.40
CA GLU A 6 2.09 0.02 -4.29
C GLU A 6 0.84 -0.70 -3.79
N ASP A 7 -0.02 -1.20 -4.70
CA ASP A 7 -1.18 -2.01 -4.30
C ASP A 7 -0.75 -3.34 -3.66
N LEU A 8 0.30 -3.97 -4.20
CA LEU A 8 0.81 -5.24 -3.68
C LEU A 8 1.40 -5.09 -2.27
N ILE A 9 2.16 -4.01 -2.02
CA ILE A 9 2.63 -3.68 -0.66
C ILE A 9 1.46 -3.39 0.27
N GLY A 10 0.49 -2.58 -0.18
CA GLY A 10 -0.70 -2.25 0.61
C GLY A 10 -1.48 -3.49 1.03
N ALA A 11 -1.70 -4.42 0.10
CA ALA A 11 -2.29 -5.71 0.41
C ALA A 11 -1.41 -6.53 1.38
N GLY A 12 -0.09 -6.54 1.16
CA GLY A 12 0.89 -7.20 2.03
C GLY A 12 0.85 -6.72 3.48
N ALA A 13 0.66 -5.41 3.69
CA ALA A 13 0.51 -4.80 5.01
C ALA A 13 -0.71 -5.35 5.77
N ILE A 14 -1.86 -5.44 5.09
CA ILE A 14 -3.09 -5.99 5.66
C ILE A 14 -2.89 -7.49 5.97
N ILE A 15 -2.37 -8.25 5.01
CA ILE A 15 -2.17 -9.70 5.14
C ILE A 15 -1.20 -10.04 6.26
N HIS A 16 -0.16 -9.22 6.46
CA HIS A 16 0.81 -9.40 7.55
C HIS A 16 0.13 -9.38 8.93
N SER A 17 -0.88 -8.53 9.09
CA SER A 17 -1.65 -8.38 10.34
C SER A 17 -2.71 -9.46 10.54
N LEU A 18 -3.03 -10.27 9.52
CA LEU A 18 -4.05 -11.32 9.60
C LEU A 18 -3.47 -12.67 10.06
N THR A 19 -4.20 -13.36 10.93
CA THR A 19 -3.91 -14.72 11.37
C THR A 19 -4.63 -15.76 10.50
N GLY A 20 -4.13 -17.01 10.49
CA GLY A 20 -4.72 -18.12 9.75
C GLY A 20 -3.94 -18.50 8.49
N ASP A 21 -4.50 -19.46 7.75
CA ASP A 21 -3.90 -20.02 6.53
C ASP A 21 -3.83 -18.96 5.43
N LYS A 22 -2.71 -18.95 4.71
CA LYS A 22 -2.41 -18.00 3.64
C LYS A 22 -2.03 -18.76 2.39
N THR A 23 -2.47 -18.29 1.23
CA THR A 23 -1.94 -18.77 -0.04
C THR A 23 -0.51 -18.27 -0.25
N GLU A 24 0.22 -18.87 -1.18
CA GLU A 24 1.60 -18.46 -1.49
C GLU A 24 1.67 -17.01 -1.98
N GLU A 25 0.66 -16.54 -2.72
CA GLU A 25 0.56 -15.15 -3.16
C GLU A 25 0.41 -14.20 -1.98
N ALA A 26 -0.41 -14.58 -0.99
CA ALA A 26 -0.60 -13.79 0.23
C ALA A 26 0.68 -13.74 1.08
N ILE A 27 1.39 -14.87 1.19
CA ILE A 27 2.70 -14.92 1.86
C ILE A 27 3.71 -14.04 1.12
N THR A 28 3.72 -14.08 -0.21
CA THR A 28 4.62 -13.27 -1.04
C THR A 28 4.36 -11.78 -0.85
N ALA A 29 3.10 -11.34 -0.90
CA ALA A 29 2.73 -9.95 -0.64
C ALA A 29 3.17 -9.51 0.76
N SER A 30 2.95 -10.33 1.79
CA SER A 30 3.38 -10.02 3.16
C SER A 30 4.90 -9.88 3.29
N LYS A 31 5.68 -10.76 2.65
CA LYS A 31 7.16 -10.65 2.62
C LYS A 31 7.62 -9.36 1.93
N MET A 32 7.03 -9.03 0.79
CA MET A 32 7.35 -7.80 0.06
C MET A 32 7.02 -6.53 0.87
N PHE A 33 5.94 -6.56 1.66
CA PHE A 33 5.64 -5.48 2.61
C PHE A 33 6.74 -5.35 3.67
N ILE A 34 7.15 -6.45 4.31
CA ILE A 34 8.21 -6.44 5.35
C ILE A 34 9.50 -5.85 4.77
N ASP A 35 9.91 -6.29 3.58
CA ASP A 35 11.12 -5.80 2.92
C ASP A 35 11.01 -4.29 2.59
N SER A 36 9.84 -3.83 2.15
CA SER A 36 9.59 -2.42 1.86
C SER A 36 9.57 -1.55 3.11
N GLN A 37 9.05 -2.08 4.23
CA GLN A 37 9.04 -1.40 5.52
C GLN A 37 10.47 -1.17 6.05
N GLN A 38 11.39 -2.13 5.87
CA GLN A 38 12.81 -1.96 6.19
C GLN A 38 13.47 -0.83 5.39
N GLN A 39 12.93 -0.54 4.21
CA GLN A 39 13.37 0.55 3.34
C GLN A 39 12.51 1.80 3.50
N HIS A 40 11.68 1.90 4.55
CA HIS A 40 10.80 3.03 4.81
C HIS A 40 9.93 3.44 3.61
N PHE A 41 9.47 2.47 2.81
CA PHE A 41 8.67 2.67 1.61
C PHE A 41 9.31 3.59 0.55
N GLN A 42 10.62 3.83 0.63
CA GLN A 42 11.35 4.73 -0.28
C GLN A 42 11.31 4.27 -1.75
N ASN A 43 11.07 2.98 -2.00
CA ASN A 43 10.96 2.45 -3.36
C ASN A 43 9.80 3.08 -4.14
N ILE A 44 8.73 3.52 -3.47
CA ILE A 44 7.53 4.08 -4.12
C ILE A 44 7.86 5.32 -4.95
N TYR A 45 8.81 6.15 -4.49
CA TYR A 45 9.26 7.35 -5.21
C TYR A 45 9.99 7.03 -6.52
N ASN A 46 10.56 5.83 -6.65
CA ASN A 46 11.32 5.40 -7.83
C ASN A 46 10.49 4.57 -8.82
N LEU A 47 9.23 4.27 -8.49
CA LEU A 47 8.30 3.61 -9.40
C LEU A 47 7.84 4.60 -10.46
N TYR A 48 7.49 4.11 -11.66
CA TYR A 48 6.96 4.97 -12.72
C TYR A 48 5.76 5.82 -12.26
N SER A 49 4.84 5.26 -11.45
CA SER A 49 3.69 6.01 -10.91
C SER A 49 4.12 7.09 -9.90
N GLY A 50 5.14 6.80 -9.08
CA GLY A 50 5.72 7.79 -8.17
C GLY A 50 6.43 8.92 -8.92
N ILE A 51 7.21 8.60 -9.95
CA ILE A 51 7.90 9.58 -10.80
C ILE A 51 6.89 10.48 -11.50
N GLU A 52 5.85 9.91 -12.12
CA GLU A 52 4.78 10.68 -12.77
C GLU A 52 4.08 11.64 -11.80
N LEU A 53 3.74 11.17 -10.60
CA LEU A 53 3.11 12.02 -9.57
C LEU A 53 4.03 13.13 -9.08
N ILE A 54 5.33 12.86 -8.91
CA ILE A 54 6.33 13.90 -8.54
C ILE A 54 6.45 14.94 -9.65
N ASP A 55 6.54 14.51 -10.91
CA ASP A 55 6.63 15.40 -12.07
C ASP A 55 5.39 16.29 -12.20
N TRP A 56 4.23 15.82 -11.76
CA TRP A 56 2.99 16.59 -11.69
C TRP A 56 2.84 17.44 -10.42
N GLY A 57 3.80 17.41 -9.50
CA GLY A 57 3.80 18.22 -8.28
C GLY A 57 3.05 17.59 -7.09
N PHE A 58 2.70 16.31 -7.16
CA PHE A 58 1.96 15.56 -6.12
C PHE A 58 2.87 14.78 -5.15
N GLN A 59 4.11 15.22 -4.95
CA GLN A 59 5.03 14.54 -4.01
C GLN A 59 4.45 14.44 -2.58
N ASN A 60 3.71 15.45 -2.12
CA ASN A 60 3.08 15.42 -0.80
C ASN A 60 2.00 14.34 -0.69
N ASP A 61 1.32 14.00 -1.78
CA ASP A 61 0.31 12.94 -1.80
C ASP A 61 0.99 11.57 -1.63
N ILE A 62 2.17 11.38 -2.23
CA ILE A 62 2.99 10.18 -2.01
C ILE A 62 3.46 10.11 -0.56
N ASN A 63 3.92 11.25 0.01
CA ASN A 63 4.33 11.31 1.41
C ASN A 63 3.18 10.93 2.36
N LEU A 64 1.96 11.40 2.08
CA LEU A 64 0.77 11.09 2.87
C LEU A 64 0.34 9.64 2.71
N ALA A 65 0.24 9.15 1.47
CA ALA A 65 -0.23 7.79 1.17
C ALA A 65 0.73 6.68 1.63
N SER A 66 2.03 7.00 1.75
CA SER A 66 3.05 6.07 2.24
C SER A 66 3.15 6.01 3.78
N GLN A 67 2.39 6.84 4.51
CA GLN A 67 2.35 6.76 5.96
C GLN A 67 1.70 5.45 6.42
N TYR A 68 2.40 4.73 7.28
CA TYR A 68 1.97 3.43 7.77
C TYR A 68 1.39 3.55 9.18
N ASP A 69 0.22 2.93 9.40
CA ASP A 69 -0.45 2.81 10.70
C ASP A 69 -0.77 4.15 11.40
N ILE A 70 -1.15 5.16 10.62
CA ILE A 70 -1.47 6.53 11.11
C ILE A 70 -2.96 6.83 11.26
N SER A 71 -3.83 5.95 10.75
CA SER A 71 -5.29 6.14 10.75
C SER A 71 -5.99 4.90 11.29
N THR A 72 -7.05 5.12 12.06
CA THR A 72 -7.94 4.07 12.57
C THR A 72 -9.24 3.96 11.77
N SER A 73 -9.40 4.75 10.70
CA SER A 73 -10.61 4.75 9.86
C SER A 73 -10.64 3.51 8.96
N VAL A 74 -11.76 2.79 8.94
CA VAL A 74 -11.98 1.63 8.07
C VAL A 74 -13.28 1.83 7.30
N PRO A 75 -13.24 2.51 6.13
CA PRO A 75 -14.45 2.85 5.40
C PRO A 75 -15.19 1.60 4.91
N ILE A 76 -16.51 1.55 5.10
CA ILE A 76 -17.40 0.48 4.64
C ILE A 76 -18.25 1.00 3.49
N LEU A 77 -18.27 0.28 2.37
CA LEU A 77 -19.15 0.57 1.25
C LEU A 77 -20.58 0.12 1.60
N GLN A 78 -21.49 1.08 1.77
CA GLN A 78 -22.90 0.84 2.00
C GLN A 78 -23.73 1.73 1.07
N ASP A 79 -24.62 1.10 0.30
CA ASP A 79 -25.55 1.78 -0.62
C ASP A 79 -24.87 2.76 -1.61
N GLY A 80 -23.63 2.45 -2.02
CA GLY A 80 -22.84 3.27 -2.94
C GLY A 80 -22.01 4.39 -2.29
N PHE A 81 -22.02 4.49 -0.96
CA PHE A 81 -21.26 5.47 -0.20
C PHE A 81 -20.23 4.79 0.71
N LEU A 82 -19.08 5.46 0.93
CA LEU A 82 -18.12 5.06 1.95
C LEU A 82 -18.51 5.71 3.27
N LEU A 83 -18.79 4.89 4.29
CA LEU A 83 -19.10 5.30 5.65
C LEU A 83 -17.91 4.96 6.57
N ASN A 84 -17.57 5.87 7.49
CA ASN A 84 -16.50 5.68 8.48
C ASN A 84 -17.06 5.28 9.84
#